data_AF-A0A8T3NCL3-F1
#
_entry.id   AF-A0A8T3NCL3-F1
#
_cell.length_a   1.000
_cell.length_b   1.000
_cell.length_c   1.000
_cell.angle_alpha   90.00
_cell.angle_beta   90.00
_cell.angle_gamma   90.00
#
_symmetry.space_group_name_H-M   'P 1'
#
loop_
_entity.id
_entity.type
_entity.pdbx_description
1 polymer ?
#
loop_
_entity_poly.entity_id
_entity_poly.type
_entity_poly.pdbx_seq_one_letter_code
_entity_poly.pdbx_strand_id
1 'polypeptide(L)'
;PKGLRRYAETRLIGFPEVQELGRAYDREHPNAFEEEVAAGRAADLAVLCYTSGTTGNPKGAMLTHANLLAAVRNLVGIDPIAPGDEYVSFLPCAWIVEQVFGVALAVSEGMIVNFPEEPETVQQNIREIGPQMMLAAPRIWENLLSTVQVKMQDASRVKRTIY
;
A
#
# COMPACT_ATOMS: atom_id res chain seq x y z
N PRO A 1 -19.69 15.65 1.06
CA PRO A 1 -19.64 14.19 0.84
C PRO A 1 -20.62 13.73 -0.28
N LYS A 2 -20.09 13.19 -1.38
CA LYS A 2 -20.91 12.43 -2.36
C LYS A 2 -21.28 11.08 -1.72
N GLY A 3 -22.49 10.59 -1.93
CA GLY A 3 -22.92 9.23 -1.53
C GLY A 3 -23.33 9.04 -0.05
N LEU A 4 -22.75 9.77 0.91
CA LEU A 4 -22.98 9.49 2.33
C LEU A 4 -24.17 10.24 2.98
N ARG A 5 -24.97 11.00 2.21
CA ARG A 5 -26.03 11.88 2.73
C ARG A 5 -27.24 11.16 3.33
N ARG A 6 -27.38 9.85 3.12
CA ARG A 6 -28.55 9.05 3.54
C ARG A 6 -28.24 8.12 4.72
N TYR A 7 -27.00 8.11 5.20
CA TYR A 7 -26.64 7.32 6.37
C TYR A 7 -27.20 8.00 7.62
N ALA A 8 -27.85 7.22 8.47
CA ALA A 8 -28.47 7.68 9.71
C ALA A 8 -27.71 7.17 10.95
N GLU A 9 -26.65 6.41 10.73
CA GLU A 9 -25.81 5.82 11.76
C GLU A 9 -25.01 6.92 12.46
N THR A 10 -25.26 7.08 13.75
CA THR A 10 -24.63 8.12 14.59
C THR A 10 -23.11 8.01 14.71
N ARG A 11 -22.54 6.84 14.37
CA ARG A 11 -21.08 6.62 14.34
C ARG A 11 -20.43 7.01 13.01
N LEU A 12 -21.22 7.31 11.97
CA LEU A 12 -20.70 7.74 10.68
C LEU A 12 -20.58 9.26 10.66
N ILE A 13 -19.44 9.74 11.13
CA ILE A 13 -19.08 11.16 11.14
C ILE A 13 -18.05 11.49 10.07
N GLY A 14 -17.93 12.77 9.73
CA GLY A 14 -16.94 13.23 8.76
C GLY A 14 -15.52 13.10 9.31
N PHE A 15 -14.53 12.84 8.44
CA PHE A 15 -13.13 12.79 8.86
C PHE A 15 -12.65 14.05 9.61
N PRO A 16 -13.03 15.29 9.21
CA PRO A 16 -12.67 16.48 9.99
C PRO A 16 -13.21 16.46 11.42
N GLU A 17 -14.41 15.93 11.63
CA GLU A 17 -15.03 15.78 12.95
C GLU A 17 -14.27 14.74 13.79
N VAL A 18 -13.85 13.62 13.19
CA VAL A 18 -12.94 12.65 13.85
C VAL A 18 -11.64 13.35 14.30
N GLN A 19 -11.07 14.21 13.46
CA GLN A 19 -9.85 14.94 13.81
C GLN A 19 -10.09 15.96 14.95
N GLU A 20 -11.26 16.61 14.99
CA GLU A 20 -11.64 17.50 16.09
C GLU A 20 -11.80 16.74 17.40
N LEU A 21 -12.47 15.58 17.38
CA LEU A 21 -12.59 14.68 18.51
C LEU A 21 -11.22 14.21 19.01
N GLY A 22 -10.33 13.81 18.09
CA GLY A 22 -8.96 13.41 18.43
C GLY A 22 -8.17 14.54 19.09
N ARG A 23 -8.25 15.77 18.55
CA ARG A 23 -7.60 16.95 19.17
C ARG A 23 -8.18 17.30 20.54
N ALA A 24 -9.48 17.10 20.75
CA ALA A 24 -10.10 17.30 22.05
C ALA A 24 -9.62 16.24 23.05
N TYR A 25 -9.63 14.97 22.64
CA TYR A 25 -9.16 13.86 23.44
C TYR A 25 -7.69 14.03 23.87
N ASP A 26 -6.81 14.43 22.94
CA ASP A 26 -5.39 14.68 23.20
C ASP A 26 -5.14 15.79 24.24
N ARG A 27 -5.97 16.85 24.24
CA ARG A 27 -5.91 17.90 25.27
C ARG A 27 -6.32 17.41 26.65
N GLU A 28 -7.28 16.49 26.71
CA GLU A 28 -7.81 15.94 27.96
C GLU A 28 -6.94 14.79 28.51
N HIS A 29 -6.25 14.07 27.62
CA HIS A 29 -5.42 12.91 27.92
C HIS A 29 -4.00 13.13 27.37
N PRO A 30 -3.21 14.04 27.99
CA PRO A 30 -1.85 14.29 27.54
C PRO A 30 -1.04 13.00 27.60
N ASN A 31 -0.28 12.73 26.54
CA ASN A 31 0.55 11.52 26.33
C ASN A 31 -0.20 10.23 25.99
N ALA A 32 -1.53 10.24 25.82
CA ALA A 32 -2.26 9.00 25.53
C ALA A 32 -1.77 8.31 24.25
N PHE A 33 -1.39 9.09 23.23
CA PHE A 33 -0.81 8.56 22.00
C PHE A 33 0.52 7.84 22.27
N GLU A 34 1.44 8.47 22.99
CA GLU A 34 2.74 7.91 23.35
C GLU A 34 2.61 6.66 24.21
N GLU A 35 1.66 6.66 25.16
CA GLU A 35 1.36 5.51 26.00
C GLU A 35 0.81 4.33 25.19
N GLU A 36 -0.11 4.57 24.26
CA GLU A 36 -0.63 3.53 23.36
C GLU A 36 0.47 2.97 22.44
N VAL A 37 1.34 3.82 21.89
CA VAL A 37 2.49 3.37 21.10
C VAL A 37 3.45 2.54 21.97
N ALA A 38 3.71 2.95 23.21
CA ALA A 38 4.58 2.24 24.13
C ALA A 38 3.98 0.92 24.66
N ALA A 39 2.65 0.79 24.67
CA ALA A 39 1.96 -0.43 25.08
C ALA A 39 2.14 -1.58 24.07
N GLY A 40 2.33 -1.26 22.79
CA GLY A 40 2.55 -2.24 21.73
C GLY A 40 3.88 -2.97 21.84
N ARG A 41 3.87 -4.29 21.58
CA ARG A 41 5.08 -5.12 21.54
C ARG A 41 5.30 -5.71 20.15
N ALA A 42 6.56 -5.90 19.79
CA ALA A 42 6.92 -6.51 18.52
C ALA A 42 6.34 -7.92 18.32
N ALA A 43 6.08 -8.65 19.41
CA ALA A 43 5.48 -9.99 19.37
C ALA A 43 3.95 -9.99 19.24
N ASP A 44 3.30 -8.83 19.34
CA ASP A 44 1.84 -8.73 19.19
C ASP A 44 1.43 -8.96 17.73
N LEU A 45 0.21 -9.46 17.53
CA LEU A 45 -0.34 -9.70 16.20
C LEU A 45 -0.61 -8.36 15.50
N ALA A 46 -0.01 -8.20 14.33
CA ALA A 46 -0.19 -7.02 13.48
C ALA A 46 -1.26 -7.25 12.42
N VAL A 47 -1.27 -8.43 11.78
CA VAL A 47 -2.21 -8.73 10.69
C VAL A 47 -2.57 -10.20 10.60
N LEU A 48 -3.82 -10.45 10.19
CA LEU A 48 -4.35 -11.77 9.85
C LEU A 48 -4.57 -11.85 8.33
N CYS A 49 -3.67 -12.52 7.61
CA CYS A 49 -3.81 -12.69 6.16
C CYS A 49 -4.49 -14.03 5.84
N TYR A 50 -5.71 -13.98 5.30
CA TYR A 50 -6.43 -15.19 4.91
C TYR A 50 -5.99 -15.69 3.54
N THR A 51 -5.80 -17.00 3.42
CA THR A 51 -5.44 -17.70 2.18
C THR A 51 -6.42 -18.83 1.93
N SER A 52 -6.66 -19.20 0.67
CA SER A 52 -7.67 -20.19 0.28
C SER A 52 -7.53 -21.55 0.96
N GLY A 53 -6.32 -21.96 1.33
CA GLY A 53 -6.04 -23.21 2.05
C GLY A 53 -6.29 -24.46 1.20
N THR A 54 -5.44 -25.47 1.31
CA THR A 54 -5.58 -26.74 0.55
C THR A 54 -6.74 -27.62 1.03
N THR A 55 -7.31 -27.31 2.19
CA THR A 55 -8.35 -28.09 2.88
C THR A 55 -9.77 -27.52 2.69
N GLY A 56 -9.95 -26.56 1.76
CA GLY A 56 -11.24 -25.94 1.43
C GLY A 56 -11.66 -24.76 2.31
N ASN A 57 -11.26 -24.74 3.59
CA ASN A 57 -11.47 -23.59 4.48
C ASN A 57 -10.28 -22.62 4.43
N PRO A 58 -10.52 -21.30 4.30
CA PRO A 58 -9.46 -20.32 4.37
C PRO A 58 -8.71 -20.37 5.70
N LYS A 59 -7.38 -20.27 5.63
CA LYS A 59 -6.50 -20.25 6.81
C LYS A 59 -5.97 -18.84 7.02
N GLY A 60 -6.09 -18.32 8.24
CA GLY A 60 -5.53 -17.03 8.64
C GLY A 60 -4.08 -17.18 9.07
N ALA A 61 -3.14 -16.63 8.29
CA ALA A 61 -1.76 -16.48 8.70
C ALA A 61 -1.67 -15.37 9.75
N MET A 62 -1.28 -15.73 10.96
CA MET A 62 -1.07 -14.81 12.08
C MET A 62 0.34 -14.23 11.97
N LEU A 63 0.43 -12.93 11.70
CA LEU A 63 1.71 -12.25 11.53
C LEU A 63 1.87 -11.17 12.59
N THR A 64 3.00 -11.22 13.28
CA THR A 64 3.38 -10.24 14.31
C THR A 64 4.03 -9.00 13.71
N HIS A 65 4.11 -7.91 14.47
CA HIS A 65 4.89 -6.73 14.08
C HIS A 65 6.36 -7.10 13.77
N ALA A 66 6.96 -8.01 14.56
CA ALA A 66 8.31 -8.49 14.34
C ALA A 66 8.48 -9.21 12.99
N ASN A 67 7.45 -9.95 12.53
CA ASN A 67 7.50 -10.59 11.21
C ASN A 67 7.53 -9.55 10.08
N LEU A 68 6.66 -8.53 10.14
CA LEU A 68 6.61 -7.47 9.13
C LEU A 68 7.92 -6.65 9.11
N LEU A 69 8.42 -6.24 10.28
CA LEU A 69 9.67 -5.48 10.38
C LEU A 69 10.89 -6.31 9.97
N ALA A 70 10.88 -7.63 10.16
CA ALA A 70 11.93 -8.49 9.64
C ALA A 70 11.94 -8.53 8.10
N ALA A 71 10.76 -8.58 7.47
CA ALA A 71 10.64 -8.51 6.02
C ALA A 71 11.16 -7.17 5.48
N VAL A 72 10.77 -6.06 6.11
CA VAL A 72 11.26 -4.71 5.78
C VAL A 72 12.78 -4.64 5.86
N ARG A 73 13.40 -5.02 6.99
CA ARG A 73 14.86 -4.96 7.16
C ARG A 73 15.60 -5.78 6.11
N ASN A 74 15.07 -6.95 5.75
CA ASN A 74 15.66 -7.79 4.72
C ASN A 74 15.54 -7.15 3.32
N LEU A 75 14.41 -6.51 3.03
CA LEU A 75 14.19 -5.80 1.76
C LEU A 75 15.14 -4.60 1.63
N VAL A 76 15.14 -3.71 2.61
CA VAL A 76 15.96 -2.49 2.63
C VAL A 76 17.46 -2.81 2.60
N GLY A 77 17.87 -3.95 3.17
CA GLY A 77 19.25 -4.42 3.08
C GLY A 77 19.70 -4.83 1.67
N ILE A 78 18.77 -5.07 0.75
CA ILE A 78 19.03 -5.47 -0.64
C ILE A 78 18.76 -4.30 -1.59
N ASP A 79 17.63 -3.63 -1.41
CA ASP A 79 17.16 -2.52 -2.22
C ASP A 79 16.83 -1.34 -1.29
N PRO A 80 17.81 -0.45 -1.04
CA PRO A 80 17.65 0.65 -0.09
C PRO A 80 16.54 1.61 -0.50
N ILE A 81 15.69 1.98 0.47
CA ILE A 81 14.60 2.93 0.29
C ILE A 81 14.95 4.23 0.98
N ALA A 82 14.81 5.34 0.28
CA ALA A 82 15.02 6.66 0.83
C ALA A 82 13.69 7.24 1.35
N PRO A 83 13.72 8.03 2.44
CA PRO A 83 12.57 8.82 2.83
C PRO A 83 12.11 9.73 1.68
N GLY A 84 10.82 9.69 1.38
CA GLY A 84 10.23 10.40 0.24
C GLY A 84 10.21 9.64 -1.09
N ASP A 85 10.76 8.41 -1.14
CA ASP A 85 10.54 7.54 -2.30
C ASP A 85 9.06 7.24 -2.48
N GLU A 86 8.61 7.19 -3.73
CA GLU A 86 7.21 7.00 -4.05
C GLU A 86 6.92 5.55 -4.47
N TYR A 87 5.81 5.03 -3.95
CA TYR A 87 5.24 3.73 -4.28
C TYR A 87 3.79 3.89 -4.70
N VAL A 88 3.38 3.20 -5.78
CA VAL A 88 1.97 3.18 -6.21
C VAL A 88 1.31 1.88 -5.74
N SER A 89 0.38 2.01 -4.80
CA SER A 89 -0.41 0.93 -4.24
C SER A 89 -1.63 0.64 -5.11
N PHE A 90 -1.52 -0.35 -5.97
CA PHE A 90 -2.64 -0.84 -6.80
C PHE A 90 -2.95 -2.33 -6.55
N LEU A 91 -2.31 -2.94 -5.56
CA LEU A 91 -2.59 -4.30 -5.12
C LEU A 91 -3.63 -4.28 -3.98
N PRO A 92 -4.39 -5.37 -3.78
CA PRO A 92 -5.35 -5.43 -2.69
C PRO A 92 -4.68 -5.30 -1.32
N CYS A 93 -5.15 -4.36 -0.48
CA CYS A 93 -4.66 -4.18 0.90
C CYS A 93 -4.74 -5.44 1.77
N ALA A 94 -5.62 -6.40 1.43
CA ALA A 94 -5.73 -7.66 2.17
C ALA A 94 -4.54 -8.61 1.97
N TRP A 95 -3.69 -8.36 0.96
CA TRP A 95 -2.55 -9.22 0.65
C TRP A 95 -1.34 -8.88 1.49
N ILE A 96 -0.57 -9.89 1.88
CA ILE A 96 0.65 -9.71 2.69
C ILE A 96 1.66 -8.78 2.02
N VAL A 97 1.73 -8.79 0.69
CA VAL A 97 2.58 -7.87 -0.06
C VAL A 97 2.24 -6.42 0.27
N GLU A 98 0.96 -6.04 0.25
CA GLU A 98 0.56 -4.67 0.54
C GLU A 98 0.76 -4.29 2.01
N GLN A 99 0.60 -5.26 2.92
CA GLN A 99 0.90 -5.07 4.34
C GLN A 99 2.40 -4.82 4.60
N VAL A 100 3.29 -5.40 3.79
CA VAL A 100 4.73 -5.15 3.88
C VAL A 100 5.11 -3.84 3.20
N PHE A 101 4.68 -3.60 1.96
CA PHE A 101 5.12 -2.44 1.17
C PHE A 101 4.31 -1.18 1.48
N GLY A 102 2.98 -1.25 1.39
CA GLY A 102 2.10 -0.09 1.60
C GLY A 102 1.94 0.34 3.05
N VAL A 103 2.24 -0.53 4.02
CA VAL A 103 2.11 -0.20 5.45
C VAL A 103 3.45 -0.26 6.18
N ALA A 104 4.05 -1.44 6.32
CA ALA A 104 5.23 -1.59 7.17
C ALA A 104 6.43 -0.78 6.65
N LEU A 105 6.74 -0.86 5.35
CA LEU A 105 7.84 -0.13 4.70
C LEU A 105 7.57 1.37 4.70
N ALA A 106 6.34 1.80 4.39
CA ALA A 106 5.95 3.20 4.42
C ALA A 106 6.16 3.86 5.79
N VAL A 107 5.70 3.20 6.86
CA VAL A 107 5.83 3.74 8.22
C VAL A 107 7.27 3.68 8.74
N SER A 108 8.04 2.65 8.36
CA SER A 108 9.41 2.48 8.87
C SER A 108 10.46 3.32 8.14
N GLU A 109 10.35 3.46 6.81
CA GLU A 109 11.37 4.12 5.98
C GLU A 109 10.92 5.50 5.45
N GLY A 110 9.68 5.91 5.72
CA GLY A 110 9.15 7.20 5.26
C GLY A 110 8.85 7.24 3.76
N MET A 111 8.49 6.09 3.18
CA MET A 111 8.06 5.99 1.78
C MET A 111 6.65 6.57 1.60
N ILE A 112 6.44 7.32 0.52
CA ILE A 112 5.16 7.92 0.15
C ILE A 112 4.33 6.88 -0.60
N VAL A 113 3.13 6.60 -0.10
CA VAL A 113 2.20 5.65 -0.72
C VAL A 113 1.11 6.39 -1.47
N ASN A 114 1.06 6.15 -2.77
CA ASN A 114 0.11 6.75 -3.68
C ASN A 114 -0.97 5.73 -4.07
N PHE A 115 -2.24 6.16 -4.04
CA PHE A 115 -3.38 5.34 -4.46
C PHE A 115 -3.93 5.85 -5.79
N PRO A 116 -4.03 4.99 -6.82
CA PRO A 116 -4.74 5.32 -8.05
C PRO A 116 -6.21 5.68 -7.76
N GLU A 117 -6.77 6.59 -8.57
CA GLU A 117 -8.17 6.97 -8.44
C GLU A 117 -9.10 5.80 -8.77
N GLU A 118 -8.78 5.03 -9.82
CA GLU A 118 -9.52 3.86 -10.26
C GLU A 118 -8.55 2.79 -10.83
N PRO A 119 -8.95 1.50 -10.89
CA PRO A 119 -8.12 0.44 -11.47
C PRO A 119 -7.66 0.72 -12.91
N GLU A 120 -8.49 1.41 -13.71
CA GLU A 120 -8.20 1.76 -15.09
C GLU A 120 -7.15 2.88 -15.22
N THR A 121 -6.99 3.73 -14.19
CA THR A 121 -6.08 4.88 -14.22
C THR A 121 -4.66 4.54 -13.76
N VAL A 122 -4.43 3.33 -13.24
CA VAL A 122 -3.13 2.87 -12.69
C VAL A 122 -1.95 3.20 -13.60
N GLN A 123 -2.06 2.91 -14.90
CA GLN A 123 -0.96 3.16 -15.85
C GLN A 123 -0.68 4.64 -16.09
N GLN A 124 -1.72 5.48 -16.03
CA GLN A 124 -1.56 6.93 -16.12
C GLN A 124 -0.95 7.47 -14.82
N ASN A 125 -1.43 7.04 -13.66
CA ASN A 125 -0.90 7.48 -12.37
C ASN A 125 0.57 7.08 -12.20
N ILE A 126 0.96 5.87 -12.61
CA ILE A 126 2.37 5.45 -12.61
C ILE A 126 3.24 6.42 -13.42
N ARG A 127 2.78 6.89 -14.58
CA ARG A 127 3.55 7.84 -15.41
C ARG A 127 3.61 9.24 -14.82
N GLU A 128 2.54 9.67 -14.16
CA GLU A 128 2.43 11.00 -13.55
C GLU A 128 3.27 11.12 -12.29
N ILE A 129 3.20 10.09 -11.43
CA ILE A 129 3.94 9.99 -10.17
C ILE A 129 5.42 9.72 -10.47
N GLY A 130 5.72 8.79 -11.39
CA GLY A 130 7.09 8.36 -11.65
C GLY A 130 7.74 7.68 -10.43
N PRO A 131 7.10 6.63 -9.86
CA PRO A 131 7.52 6.04 -8.61
C PRO A 131 8.89 5.37 -8.70
N GLN A 132 9.67 5.51 -7.63
CA GLN A 132 10.95 4.82 -7.45
C GLN A 132 10.74 3.32 -7.20
N MET A 133 9.64 2.96 -6.52
CA MET A 133 9.31 1.57 -6.24
C MET A 133 7.98 1.17 -6.90
N MET A 134 8.01 0.04 -7.60
CA MET A 134 6.80 -0.61 -8.09
C MET A 134 6.87 -2.10 -7.88
N LEU A 135 5.76 -2.69 -7.48
CA LEU A 135 5.62 -4.13 -7.40
C LEU A 135 4.35 -4.56 -8.13
N ALA A 136 4.53 -5.40 -9.13
CA ALA A 136 3.46 -5.85 -10.01
C ALA A 136 3.57 -7.35 -10.23
N ALA A 137 2.42 -8.01 -10.37
CA ALA A 137 2.38 -9.42 -10.74
C ALA A 137 3.02 -9.64 -12.12
N PRO A 138 3.63 -10.82 -12.40
CA PRO A 138 4.27 -11.12 -13.69
C PRO A 138 3.40 -10.78 -14.90
N ARG A 139 2.09 -11.02 -14.79
CA ARG A 139 1.11 -10.74 -15.83
C ARG A 139 1.08 -9.27 -16.28
N ILE A 140 1.31 -8.33 -15.36
CA ILE A 140 1.34 -6.91 -15.67
C ILE A 140 2.56 -6.59 -16.55
N TRP A 141 3.71 -7.15 -16.20
CA TRP A 141 4.94 -7.01 -16.99
C TRP A 141 4.83 -7.68 -18.38
N GLU A 142 4.23 -8.86 -18.46
CA GLU A 142 3.94 -9.55 -19.73
C GLU A 142 3.05 -8.70 -20.66
N ASN A 143 1.99 -8.12 -20.10
CA ASN A 143 1.07 -7.28 -20.86
C ASN A 143 1.75 -5.99 -21.35
N LEU A 144 2.59 -5.38 -20.51
CA LEU A 144 3.38 -4.20 -20.88
C LEU A 144 4.34 -4.53 -22.03
N LEU A 145 5.09 -5.63 -21.91
CA LEU A 145 6.01 -6.10 -22.95
C LEU A 145 5.26 -6.35 -24.28
N SER A 146 4.13 -7.05 -24.21
CA SER A 146 3.31 -7.36 -25.39
C SER A 146 2.83 -6.06 -26.08
N THR A 147 2.41 -5.08 -25.29
CA THR A 147 1.98 -3.77 -25.79
C THR A 147 3.12 -3.03 -26.48
N VAL A 148 4.33 -3.06 -25.91
CA VAL A 148 5.51 -2.45 -26.52
C VAL A 148 5.88 -3.15 -27.82
N GLN A 149 5.89 -4.49 -27.84
CA GLN A 149 6.23 -5.28 -29.03
C GLN A 149 5.28 -5.01 -30.20
N VAL A 150 3.96 -4.99 -29.97
CA VAL A 150 2.97 -4.67 -31.00
C VAL A 150 3.19 -3.26 -31.56
N LYS A 151 3.36 -2.27 -30.68
CA LYS A 151 3.64 -0.89 -31.10
C LYS A 151 4.91 -0.76 -31.92
N MET A 152 5.94 -1.56 -31.63
CA MET A 152 7.19 -1.58 -32.39
C MET A 152 7.08 -2.29 -33.74
N GLN A 153 6.22 -3.30 -33.86
CA GLN A 153 5.90 -3.94 -35.13
C GLN A 153 5.19 -2.96 -36.08
N ASP A 154 4.29 -2.13 -35.55
CA ASP A 154 3.58 -1.10 -36.33
C ASP A 154 4.40 0.18 -36.53
N ALA A 155 5.58 0.29 -35.91
CA ALA A 155 6.40 1.49 -35.97
C ALA A 155 7.10 1.68 -37.32
N SER A 156 7.36 2.95 -37.68
CA SER A 156 8.14 3.31 -38.85
C SER A 156 9.59 2.78 -38.75
N ARG A 157 10.24 2.60 -39.90
CA ARG A 157 11.61 2.05 -39.97
C ARG A 157 12.58 2.78 -39.03
N VAL A 158 12.54 4.11 -38.98
CA VAL A 158 13.41 4.92 -38.10
C VAL A 158 13.21 4.57 -36.63
N LYS A 159 11.95 4.46 -36.17
CA LYS A 159 11.64 4.10 -34.77
C LYS A 159 12.12 2.67 -34.45
N ARG A 160 11.94 1.73 -35.38
CA ARG A 160 12.36 0.33 -35.23
C ARG A 160 13.89 0.16 -35.19
N THR A 161 14.66 1.07 -35.80
CA THR A 161 16.13 1.01 -35.78
C THR A 161 16.73 1.56 -34.48
N ILE A 162 16.02 2.41 -33.75
CA ILE A 162 16.50 3.04 -32.50
C ILE A 162 16.12 2.22 -31.25
N TYR A 163 15.04 1.44 -31.34
CA TYR A 163 14.61 0.47 -30.31
C TYR A 163 15.53 -0.75 -30.27
#